data_AF-A0A1D7Y1V3-F1
#
_entry.id   AF-A0A1D7Y1V3-F1
#
_cell.length_a   1.000
_cell.length_b   1.000
_cell.length_c   1.000
_cell.angle_alpha   90.00
_cell.angle_beta   90.00
_cell.angle_gamma   90.00
#
_symmetry.space_group_name_H-M   'P 1'
#
loop_
_entity.id
_entity.type
_entity.pdbx_description
1 polymer ?
#
loop_
_entity_poly.entity_id
_entity_poly.type
_entity_poly.pdbx_seq_one_letter_code
_entity_poly.pdbx_strand_id
1 'polypeptide(L)'
;MEQDIVLDENDDLIFEDGDFKIDASLTQDVGIILRLNQGELKSDPLLGASIIRLVNSSVDDDELQTRIKLHLQRDGKDYEALKKYITLNIKKS
;
A
#
# COMPACT_ATOMS: atom_id res chain seq x y z
N MET A 1 13.08 -1.46 -12.36
CA MET A 1 12.44 -1.69 -11.05
C MET A 1 12.74 -0.46 -10.24
N GLU A 2 11.72 0.14 -9.65
CA GLU A 2 11.88 1.32 -8.79
C GLU A 2 12.69 0.91 -7.56
N GLN A 3 13.71 1.71 -7.25
CA GLN A 3 14.59 1.52 -6.09
C GLN A 3 14.41 2.72 -5.18
N ASP A 4 14.20 2.47 -3.89
CA ASP A 4 14.01 3.51 -2.89
C ASP A 4 14.54 3.03 -1.53
N ILE A 5 14.48 3.91 -0.53
CA ILE A 5 14.81 3.60 0.85
C ILE A 5 13.85 2.54 1.36
N VAL A 6 14.40 1.42 1.86
CA VAL A 6 13.60 0.33 2.40
C VAL A 6 13.37 0.47 3.90
N LEU A 7 12.17 0.07 4.30
CA LEU A 7 11.69 0.05 5.66
C LEU A 7 11.67 -1.39 6.19
N ASP A 8 11.77 -1.52 7.50
CA ASP A 8 11.56 -2.79 8.19
C ASP A 8 10.06 -3.07 8.41
N GLU A 9 9.76 -4.12 9.16
CA GLU A 9 8.39 -4.53 9.47
C GLU A 9 7.60 -3.54 10.34
N ASN A 10 8.27 -2.57 10.97
CA ASN A 10 7.67 -1.54 11.83
C ASN A 10 7.58 -0.19 11.12
N ASP A 11 7.84 -0.14 9.80
CA ASP A 11 7.96 1.09 9.01
C ASP A 11 9.16 1.98 9.43
N ASP A 12 10.19 1.41 10.06
CA ASP A 12 11.43 2.11 10.41
C ASP A 12 12.50 1.95 9.32
N LEU A 13 13.41 2.94 9.21
CA LEU A 13 14.45 2.97 8.18
C LEU A 13 15.49 1.85 8.39
N ILE A 14 15.77 1.08 7.34
CA ILE A 14 16.87 0.10 7.37
C ILE A 14 18.18 0.77 6.99
N PHE A 15 19.22 0.50 7.77
CA PHE A 15 20.60 0.93 7.52
C PHE A 15 21.48 -0.28 7.23
N GLU A 16 22.35 -0.17 6.23
CA GLU A 16 23.34 -1.18 5.87
C GLU A 16 24.69 -0.47 5.65
N ASP A 17 25.75 -0.98 6.25
CA ASP A 17 27.11 -0.40 6.18
C ASP A 17 27.22 1.10 6.54
N GLY A 18 26.31 1.59 7.39
CA GLY A 18 26.31 2.98 7.88
C GLY A 18 25.60 3.98 6.96
N ASP A 19 24.90 3.52 5.93
CA ASP A 19 24.06 4.35 5.05
C ASP A 19 22.63 3.78 4.92
N PHE A 20 21.72 4.52 4.31
CA PHE A 20 20.37 4.04 4.00
C PHE A 20 20.44 2.85 3.05
N LYS A 21 19.71 1.79 3.37
CA LYS A 21 19.54 0.68 2.44
C LYS A 21 18.60 1.11 1.31
N ILE A 22 19.09 0.99 0.07
CA ILE A 22 18.30 1.22 -1.15
C ILE A 22 18.07 -0.13 -1.83
N ASP A 23 16.81 -0.48 -2.08
CA ASP A 23 16.44 -1.72 -2.76
C ASP A 23 15.09 -1.56 -3.48
N ALA A 24 14.58 -2.63 -4.10
CA ALA A 24 13.29 -2.64 -4.76
C ALA A 24 12.14 -2.33 -3.78
N SER A 25 11.43 -1.23 -4.02
CA SER A 25 10.43 -0.66 -3.10
C SER A 25 8.98 -0.88 -3.52
N LEU A 26 8.71 -1.44 -4.70
CA LEU A 26 7.35 -1.52 -5.26
C LEU A 26 6.31 -2.10 -4.29
N THR A 27 6.64 -3.21 -3.61
CA THR A 27 5.73 -3.85 -2.65
C THR A 27 5.55 -3.01 -1.39
N GLN A 28 6.61 -2.33 -0.94
CA GLN A 28 6.57 -1.41 0.19
C GLN A 28 5.64 -0.24 -0.10
N ASP A 29 5.80 0.42 -1.24
CA ASP A 29 4.95 1.54 -1.65
C ASP A 29 3.48 1.15 -1.71
N VAL A 30 3.18 0.00 -2.31
CA VAL A 30 1.82 -0.55 -2.35
C VAL A 30 1.30 -0.77 -0.93
N GLY A 31 2.11 -1.36 -0.04
CA GLY A 31 1.77 -1.55 1.36
C GLY A 31 1.43 -0.24 2.06
N ILE A 32 2.25 0.80 1.86
CA ILE A 32 2.04 2.14 2.43
C ILE A 32 0.70 2.72 1.94
N ILE A 33 0.43 2.73 0.63
CA ILE A 33 -0.83 3.27 0.06
C ILE A 33 -2.07 2.57 0.64
N LEU A 34 -1.99 1.26 0.86
CA LEU A 34 -3.09 0.47 1.41
C LEU A 34 -3.36 0.79 2.88
N ARG A 35 -2.32 1.07 3.67
CA ARG A 35 -2.43 1.44 5.09
C ARG A 35 -2.80 2.91 5.29
N LEU A 36 -2.43 3.78 4.35
CA LEU A 36 -2.64 5.22 4.43
C LEU A 36 -4.13 5.58 4.46
N ASN A 37 -4.48 6.54 5.32
CA ASN A 37 -5.80 7.15 5.35
C ASN A 37 -5.82 8.45 4.53
N GLN A 38 -6.98 8.75 3.92
CA GLN A 38 -7.16 10.02 3.23
C GLN A 38 -6.90 11.19 4.19
N GLY A 39 -6.12 12.16 3.71
CA GLY A 39 -5.67 13.33 4.47
C GLY A 39 -4.32 13.18 5.18
N GLU A 40 -3.77 11.96 5.29
CA GLU A 40 -2.45 11.76 5.92
C GLU A 40 -1.31 12.21 5.02
N LEU A 41 -1.43 12.03 3.70
CA LEU A 41 -0.43 12.51 2.74
C LEU A 41 -0.71 13.97 2.37
N LYS A 42 0.16 14.88 2.80
CA LYS A 42 -0.01 16.33 2.55
C LYS A 42 0.05 16.71 1.07
N SER A 43 0.92 16.06 0.30
CA SER A 43 1.09 16.32 -1.14
C SER A 43 -0.11 15.86 -1.95
N ASP A 44 -0.77 14.78 -1.51
CA ASP A 44 -2.00 14.28 -2.10
C ASP A 44 -2.98 13.78 -1.02
N PRO A 45 -3.82 14.69 -0.48
CA PRO A 45 -4.77 14.34 0.58
C PRO A 45 -5.84 13.33 0.17
N LEU A 46 -6.04 13.10 -1.13
CA LEU A 46 -7.03 12.13 -1.62
C LEU A 46 -6.44 10.72 -1.77
N LEU A 47 -5.12 10.57 -1.75
CA LEU A 47 -4.48 9.27 -1.70
C LEU A 47 -4.65 8.66 -0.28
N GLY A 48 -4.87 7.35 -0.20
CA GLY A 48 -5.16 6.63 1.04
C GLY A 48 -6.40 5.76 0.95
N ALA A 49 -6.20 4.45 0.85
CA ALA A 49 -7.29 3.52 0.65
C ALA A 49 -8.05 3.18 1.95
N SER A 50 -7.53 3.55 3.14
CA SER A 50 -8.13 3.29 4.45
C SER A 50 -8.60 1.82 4.61
N ILE A 51 -7.87 0.88 4.01
CA ILE A 51 -8.29 -0.53 3.87
C ILE A 51 -8.44 -1.19 5.24
N ILE A 52 -7.60 -0.83 6.20
CA ILE A 52 -7.66 -1.36 7.58
C ILE A 52 -9.04 -1.11 8.21
N ARG A 53 -9.67 0.04 7.93
CA ARG A 53 -11.03 0.33 8.43
C ARG A 53 -12.09 -0.53 7.74
N LEU A 54 -11.91 -0.79 6.44
CA LEU A 54 -12.87 -1.53 5.63
C LEU A 54 -12.85 -3.03 5.90
N VAL A 55 -11.66 -3.62 6.10
CA VAL A 55 -11.52 -5.06 6.41
C VAL A 55 -12.19 -5.41 7.75
N ASN A 56 -12.23 -4.47 8.70
CA ASN A 56 -12.92 -4.64 9.97
C ASN A 56 -14.43 -4.38 9.89
N SER A 57 -14.94 -3.97 8.72
CA SER A 57 -16.35 -3.72 8.46
C SER A 57 -16.91 -4.76 7.50
N SER A 58 -18.23 -4.93 7.44
CA SER A 58 -18.91 -5.84 6.51
C SER A 58 -18.97 -5.30 5.08
N VAL A 59 -17.85 -4.76 4.57
CA VAL A 59 -17.73 -4.21 3.23
C VAL A 59 -17.60 -5.32 2.21
N ASP A 60 -18.20 -5.12 1.05
CA ASP A 60 -18.19 -6.07 -0.05
C ASP A 60 -16.81 -6.17 -0.72
N ASP A 61 -16.46 -7.38 -1.18
CA ASP A 61 -15.14 -7.67 -1.74
C ASP A 61 -14.88 -6.87 -3.04
N ASP A 62 -15.92 -6.62 -3.85
CA ASP A 62 -15.80 -5.86 -5.10
C ASP A 62 -15.59 -4.36 -4.82
N GLU A 63 -16.24 -3.84 -3.77
CA GLU A 63 -16.02 -2.47 -3.30
C GLU A 63 -14.56 -2.30 -2.84
N LEU A 64 -14.03 -3.27 -2.10
CA LEU A 64 -12.66 -3.27 -1.63
C LEU A 64 -11.66 -3.27 -2.80
N GLN A 65 -11.84 -4.17 -3.77
CA GLN A 65 -10.98 -4.26 -4.95
C GLN A 65 -11.02 -2.98 -5.79
N THR A 66 -12.22 -2.42 -6.01
CA THR A 66 -12.40 -1.18 -6.76
C THR A 66 -11.65 -0.03 -6.10
N ARG A 67 -11.73 0.06 -4.76
CA ARG A 67 -11.02 1.09 -4.01
C ARG A 67 -9.51 0.93 -4.08
N ILE A 68 -8.99 -0.28 -3.89
CA ILE A 68 -7.55 -0.56 -4.03
C ILE A 68 -7.06 -0.14 -5.41
N LYS A 69 -7.78 -0.55 -6.47
CA LYS A 69 -7.44 -0.21 -7.85
C LYS A 69 -7.37 1.31 -8.06
N LEU A 70 -8.37 2.05 -7.59
CA LEU A 70 -8.43 3.50 -7.72
C LEU A 70 -7.20 4.19 -7.09
N HIS A 71 -6.82 3.78 -5.88
CA HIS A 71 -5.69 4.40 -5.17
C HIS A 71 -4.34 4.02 -5.74
N LEU A 72 -4.14 2.77 -6.17
CA LEU A 72 -2.90 2.39 -6.86
C LEU A 72 -2.76 3.13 -8.19
N GLN A 73 -3.86 3.26 -8.96
CA GLN A 73 -3.84 4.02 -10.21
C GLN A 73 -3.58 5.52 -9.99
N ARG A 74 -4.08 6.10 -8.89
CA ARG A 74 -3.82 7.50 -8.52
C ARG A 74 -2.32 7.75 -8.28
N ASP A 75 -1.62 6.76 -7.74
CA ASP A 75 -0.17 6.78 -7.53
C ASP A 75 0.63 6.33 -8.79
N GLY A 76 -0.05 6.06 -9.91
CA GLY A 76 0.59 5.65 -11.16
C GLY A 76 0.97 4.16 -11.22
N LYS A 77 0.54 3.35 -10.25
CA LYS A 77 0.85 1.92 -10.16
C LYS A 77 -0.12 1.07 -10.98
N ASP A 78 0.40 0.04 -11.64
CA ASP A 78 -0.40 -0.90 -12.43
C ASP A 78 -1.04 -1.97 -11.54
N TYR A 79 -2.32 -1.78 -11.23
CA TYR A 79 -3.12 -2.73 -10.45
C TYR A 79 -3.15 -4.14 -11.06
N GLU A 80 -3.20 -4.29 -12.39
CA GLU A 80 -3.33 -5.62 -13.01
C GLU A 80 -2.04 -6.44 -12.86
N ALA A 81 -0.88 -5.77 -12.90
CA ALA A 81 0.40 -6.37 -12.55
C ALA A 81 0.50 -6.71 -11.06
N LEU A 82 -0.03 -5.84 -10.19
CA LEU A 82 0.05 -5.96 -8.74
C LEU A 82 -0.96 -6.92 -8.12
N LYS A 83 -2.10 -7.16 -8.77
CA LYS A 83 -3.15 -8.08 -8.31
C LYS A 83 -2.63 -9.48 -8.03
N LYS A 84 -1.56 -9.90 -8.71
CA LYS A 84 -0.89 -11.19 -8.50
C LYS A 84 -0.16 -11.30 -7.16
N TYR A 85 0.26 -10.17 -6.59
CA TYR A 85 0.99 -10.08 -5.32
C TYR A 85 0.05 -9.78 -4.14
N ILE A 86 -1.14 -9.23 -4.41
CA ILE A 86 -2.13 -8.90 -3.38
C ILE A 86 -3.04 -10.12 -3.17
N THR A 87 -2.82 -10.85 -2.09
CA THR A 87 -3.75 -11.90 -1.63
C THR A 87 -4.66 -11.34 -0.54
N LEU A 88 -5.92 -11.07 -0.87
CA LEU A 88 -6.93 -10.62 0.09
C LEU A 88 -7.48 -11.84 0.85
N ASN A 89 -6.89 -12.14 2.01
CA ASN A 89 -7.43 -13.15 2.94
C ASN A 89 -8.44 -12.50 3.88
N ILE A 90 -9.69 -12.35 3.41
CA ILE A 90 -10.77 -11.81 4.22
C ILE A 90 -11.37 -12.96 5.04
N LYS A 91 -11.19 -12.92 6.37
CA LYS A 91 -11.95 -13.81 7.27
C LYS A 91 -13.39 -13.33 7.30
N LYS A 92 -14.29 -14.02 6.59
CA LYS A 92 -15.73 -13.91 6.84
C LYS A 92 -15.99 -14.38 8.28
N SER A 93 -16.47 -13.48 9.13
CA SER A 93 -17.03 -13.83 10.43
C SER A 93 -18.42 -14.44 10.29
#